data_AF-A0AA51QRJ2-F1
#
_entry.id   AF-A0AA51QRJ2-F1
#
_cell.length_a   1.000
_cell.length_b   1.000
_cell.length_c   1.000
_cell.angle_alpha   90.00
_cell.angle_beta   90.00
_cell.angle_gamma   90.00
#
_symmetry.space_group_name_H-M   'P 1'
#
loop_
_entity.id
_entity.type
_entity.pdbx_description
1 polymer ?
#
loop_
_entity_poly.entity_id
_entity_poly.type
_entity_poly.pdbx_seq_one_letter_code
_entity_poly.pdbx_strand_id
1 'polypeptide(L)'
;MINRNHRVVYWDRALEIMTRIRSEDVLGTNLQWKAYYPEERPCLSDLLLDGRPEQIRIVLSRELQEEAAPDTSYECTDFFPAVGSAGRWLRITADVVRDSQGNLVGAMETIEDVTDVKEREFTHDPRSDGSRAD
;
A
#
# COMPACT_ATOMS: atom_id res chain seq x y z
N MET A 1 -5.46 5.62 7.82
CA MET A 1 -4.51 6.36 8.68
C MET A 1 -4.26 5.60 9.96
N ILE A 2 -3.00 5.53 10.38
CA ILE A 2 -2.58 5.08 11.70
C ILE A 2 -1.96 6.24 12.50
N ASN A 3 -2.08 6.21 13.83
CA ASN A 3 -1.37 7.12 14.72
C ASN A 3 0.03 6.61 15.07
N ARG A 4 0.79 7.40 15.84
CA ARG A 4 2.16 7.06 16.30
C ARG A 4 2.30 5.75 17.08
N ASN A 5 1.20 5.19 17.58
CA ASN A 5 1.18 3.92 18.31
C ASN A 5 0.75 2.76 17.40
N HIS A 6 0.82 2.95 16.07
CA HIS A 6 0.38 1.99 15.06
C HIS A 6 -1.08 1.57 15.24
N ARG A 7 -1.93 2.51 15.69
CA ARG A 7 -3.37 2.27 15.82
C ARG A 7 -4.13 2.95 14.70
N VAL A 8 -5.03 2.21 14.05
CA VAL A 8 -5.93 2.76 13.03
C VAL A 8 -6.80 3.84 13.65
N VAL A 9 -6.73 5.06 13.11
CA VAL A 9 -7.56 6.21 13.52
C VAL A 9 -8.51 6.66 12.43
N TYR A 10 -8.29 6.20 11.19
CA TYR A 10 -9.17 6.47 10.07
C TYR A 10 -9.15 5.30 9.10
N TRP A 11 -10.34 4.83 8.75
CA TRP A 11 -10.62 3.79 7.78
C TRP A 11 -11.87 4.19 7.02
N ASP A 12 -11.71 4.54 5.75
CA ASP A 12 -12.79 5.12 4.97
C ASP A 12 -13.74 4.07 4.37
N ARG A 13 -14.84 4.53 3.79
CA ARG A 13 -15.85 3.66 3.21
C ARG A 13 -15.33 2.88 1.99
N ALA A 14 -14.38 3.45 1.23
CA ALA A 14 -13.79 2.77 0.08
C ALA A 14 -12.96 1.56 0.53
N LEU A 15 -12.15 1.72 1.58
CA LEU A 15 -11.40 0.63 2.22
C LEU A 15 -12.33 -0.46 2.75
N GLU A 16 -13.46 -0.10 3.39
CA GLU A 16 -14.42 -1.11 3.84
C GLU A 16 -14.98 -1.95 2.70
N ILE A 17 -15.31 -1.31 1.57
CA ILE A 17 -15.86 -1.99 0.39
C ILE A 17 -14.80 -2.89 -0.25
N MET A 18 -13.58 -2.38 -0.41
CA MET A 18 -12.49 -3.11 -1.06
C MET A 18 -12.06 -4.33 -0.25
N THR A 19 -11.89 -4.16 1.06
CA THR A 19 -11.36 -5.19 1.97
C THR A 19 -12.45 -6.10 2.55
N ARG A 20 -13.71 -5.66 2.53
CA ARG A 20 -14.84 -6.25 3.25
C ARG A 20 -14.64 -6.27 4.78
N ILE A 21 -13.81 -5.37 5.30
CA ILE A 21 -13.56 -5.18 6.73
C ILE A 21 -14.24 -3.90 7.17
N ARG A 22 -15.07 -3.94 8.21
CA ARG A 22 -15.75 -2.75 8.71
C ARG A 22 -14.76 -1.93 9.54
N SER A 23 -14.87 -0.60 9.46
CA SER A 23 -14.04 0.32 10.24
C SER A 23 -14.13 0.04 11.74
N GLU A 24 -15.30 -0.32 12.26
CA GLU A 24 -15.49 -0.67 13.68
C GLU A 24 -14.67 -1.88 14.14
N ASP A 25 -14.29 -2.78 13.24
CA ASP A 25 -13.48 -3.97 13.56
C ASP A 25 -11.98 -3.65 13.65
N VAL A 26 -11.55 -2.51 13.09
CA VAL A 26 -10.14 -2.14 12.97
C VAL A 26 -9.76 -0.86 13.69
N LEU A 27 -10.68 0.08 13.90
CA LEU A 27 -10.41 1.33 14.60
C LEU A 27 -9.87 1.07 16.01
N GLY A 28 -8.78 1.76 16.36
CA GLY A 28 -8.08 1.58 17.63
C GLY A 28 -7.20 0.32 17.73
N THR A 29 -7.16 -0.51 16.69
CA THR A 29 -6.32 -1.73 16.62
C THR A 29 -5.07 -1.50 15.76
N ASN A 30 -4.16 -2.47 15.72
CA ASN A 30 -3.01 -2.53 14.82
C ASN A 30 -3.25 -3.49 13.63
N LEU A 31 -4.50 -3.61 13.18
CA LEU A 31 -4.91 -4.57 12.15
C LEU A 31 -4.90 -3.99 10.73
N GLN A 32 -4.24 -2.85 10.49
CA GLN A 32 -4.15 -2.23 9.17
C GLN A 32 -3.62 -3.17 8.08
N TRP A 33 -2.74 -4.11 8.45
CA TRP A 33 -2.18 -5.13 7.56
C TRP A 33 -3.23 -6.03 6.92
N LYS A 34 -4.41 -6.19 7.54
CA LYS A 34 -5.51 -6.99 6.99
C LYS A 34 -6.09 -6.40 5.70
N ALA A 35 -5.80 -5.15 5.36
CA ALA A 35 -6.15 -4.60 4.05
C ALA A 35 -5.45 -5.32 2.89
N TYR A 36 -4.30 -5.94 3.15
CA TYR A 36 -3.37 -6.39 2.12
C TYR A 36 -2.99 -7.86 2.26
N TYR A 37 -2.86 -8.35 3.50
CA TYR A 37 -2.14 -9.57 3.81
C TYR A 37 -2.99 -10.55 4.64
N PRO A 38 -2.82 -11.86 4.43
CA PRO A 38 -3.47 -12.89 5.23
C PRO A 38 -2.85 -13.04 6.63
N GLU A 39 -1.62 -12.57 6.82
CA GLU A 39 -0.84 -12.67 8.05
C GLU A 39 -0.26 -11.31 8.46
N GLU A 40 0.01 -11.14 9.75
CA GLU A 40 0.50 -9.88 10.31
C GLU A 40 1.90 -9.54 9.79
N ARG A 41 2.02 -8.35 9.21
CA ARG A 41 3.29 -7.75 8.79
C ARG A 41 3.16 -6.22 8.71
N PRO A 42 4.26 -5.47 8.85
CA PRO A 42 4.23 -4.02 8.71
C PRO A 42 3.69 -3.56 7.35
N CYS A 43 2.82 -2.56 7.37
CA CYS A 43 2.42 -1.79 6.19
C CYS A 43 3.46 -0.70 5.88
N LEU A 44 3.32 -0.03 4.73
CA LEU A 44 4.20 1.07 4.37
C LEU A 44 4.09 2.23 5.36
N SER A 45 2.89 2.51 5.86
CA SER A 45 2.65 3.49 6.93
C SER A 45 3.38 3.15 8.23
N ASP A 46 3.46 1.87 8.59
CA ASP A 46 4.19 1.43 9.78
C ASP A 46 5.69 1.67 9.62
N LEU A 47 6.25 1.25 8.48
CA LEU A 47 7.67 1.41 8.19
C LEU A 47 8.09 2.88 8.10
N LEU A 48 7.21 3.71 7.55
CA LEU A 48 7.40 5.16 7.44
C LEU A 48 7.36 5.84 8.82
N LEU A 49 6.44 5.42 9.70
CA LEU A 49 6.38 5.92 11.07
C LEU A 49 7.60 5.54 11.90
N ASP A 50 8.11 4.32 11.71
CA ASP A 50 9.30 3.82 12.42
C ASP A 50 10.60 4.47 11.91
N GLY A 51 10.55 5.25 10.83
CA GLY A 51 11.73 5.86 10.22
C GLY A 51 12.73 4.81 9.73
N ARG A 52 12.24 3.72 9.12
CA ARG A 52 13.06 2.61 8.61
C ARG A 52 13.05 2.53 7.07
N PRO A 53 13.59 3.56 6.38
CA PRO A 53 13.59 3.63 4.91
C PRO A 53 14.34 2.46 4.26
N GLU A 54 15.34 1.90 4.94
CA GLU A 54 16.07 0.73 4.48
C GLU A 54 15.21 -0.54 4.40
N GLN A 55 14.22 -0.69 5.28
CA GLN A 55 13.31 -1.84 5.26
C GLN A 55 12.22 -1.68 4.21
N ILE A 56 11.78 -0.45 3.94
CA ILE A 56 10.86 -0.13 2.85
C ILE A 56 11.44 -0.66 1.52
N ARG A 57 12.73 -0.43 1.29
CA ARG A 57 13.45 -0.89 0.09
C ARG A 57 13.59 -2.41 -0.03
N ILE A 58 13.50 -3.14 1.08
CA ILE A 58 13.63 -4.62 1.14
C ILE A 58 12.25 -5.28 0.99
N VAL A 59 11.22 -4.70 1.60
CA VAL A 59 9.84 -5.25 1.60
C VAL A 59 9.15 -5.03 0.25
N LEU A 60 9.51 -3.96 -0.45
CA LEU A 60 8.95 -3.61 -1.76
C LEU A 60 9.91 -4.02 -2.88
N SER A 61 9.37 -4.58 -3.96
CA SER A 61 10.17 -4.89 -5.15
C SER A 61 10.81 -3.62 -5.73
N ARG A 62 12.09 -3.71 -6.13
CA ARG A 62 12.89 -2.57 -6.62
C ARG A 62 12.34 -1.90 -7.89
N GLU A 63 11.50 -2.60 -8.65
CA GLU A 63 11.02 -2.12 -9.95
C GLU A 63 9.89 -1.08 -9.85
N LEU A 64 9.30 -0.88 -8.66
CA LEU A 64 8.02 -0.17 -8.51
C LEU A 64 8.04 0.91 -7.42
N GLN A 65 9.21 1.40 -7.03
CA GLN A 65 9.37 2.48 -6.04
C GLN A 65 9.54 3.83 -6.73
N GLU A 66 8.61 4.76 -6.52
CA GLU A 66 8.82 6.18 -6.81
C GLU A 66 9.02 6.93 -5.47
N GLU A 67 10.23 7.45 -5.25
CA GLU A 67 10.55 8.25 -4.07
C GLU A 67 10.16 9.72 -4.32
N ALA A 68 9.00 10.15 -3.81
CA ALA A 68 8.63 11.58 -3.85
C ALA A 68 9.45 12.40 -2.82
N ALA A 69 9.62 11.87 -1.61
CA ALA A 69 10.47 12.39 -0.54
C ALA A 69 10.69 11.30 0.53
N PRO A 70 11.82 10.55 0.50
CA PRO A 70 11.98 9.29 1.23
C PRO A 70 11.90 9.36 2.77
N ASP A 71 11.92 10.55 3.37
CA ASP A 71 11.72 10.68 4.83
C ASP A 71 10.26 10.97 5.23
N THR A 72 9.40 11.27 4.26
CA THR A 72 8.04 11.76 4.53
C THR A 72 6.96 11.09 3.69
N SER A 73 7.31 10.52 2.54
CA SER A 73 6.36 9.97 1.59
C SER A 73 6.99 8.84 0.78
N TYR A 74 6.26 7.76 0.60
CA TYR A 74 6.63 6.67 -0.31
C TYR A 74 5.46 6.27 -1.18
N GLU A 75 5.77 5.87 -2.41
CA GLU A 75 4.85 5.20 -3.29
C GLU A 75 5.39 3.84 -3.71
N CYS A 76 4.50 2.86 -3.77
CA CYS A 76 4.77 1.61 -4.43
C CYS A 76 3.57 1.13 -5.25
N THR A 77 3.85 0.38 -6.30
CA THR A 77 2.83 -0.45 -6.96
C THR A 77 3.21 -1.91 -6.78
N ASP A 78 2.28 -2.79 -6.44
CA ASP A 78 2.57 -4.24 -6.34
C ASP A 78 1.31 -5.08 -6.57
N PHE A 79 1.49 -6.36 -6.82
CA PHE A 79 0.40 -7.33 -6.92
C PHE A 79 0.11 -7.97 -5.55
N PHE A 80 -1.12 -7.83 -5.09
CA PHE A 80 -1.61 -8.35 -3.82
C PHE A 80 -2.56 -9.52 -4.06
N PRO A 81 -2.08 -10.78 -4.00
CA PRO A 81 -2.88 -11.95 -4.35
C PRO A 81 -4.05 -12.21 -3.39
N ALA A 82 -3.95 -11.70 -2.15
CA ALA A 82 -4.98 -11.86 -1.13
C ALA A 82 -6.12 -10.82 -1.23
N VAL A 83 -6.00 -9.82 -2.09
CA VAL A 83 -6.99 -8.74 -2.21
C VAL A 83 -7.92 -9.02 -3.38
N GLY A 84 -9.22 -9.19 -3.11
CA GLY A 84 -10.20 -9.58 -4.13
C GLY A 84 -10.17 -11.08 -4.45
N SER A 85 -10.92 -11.49 -5.47
CA SER A 85 -11.05 -12.91 -5.84
C SER A 85 -9.93 -13.43 -6.75
N ALA A 86 -9.24 -12.54 -7.46
CA ALA A 86 -8.19 -12.88 -8.43
C ALA A 86 -6.84 -12.20 -8.10
N GLY A 87 -6.71 -11.63 -6.90
CA GLY A 87 -5.68 -10.65 -6.59
C GLY A 87 -5.94 -9.31 -7.27
N ARG A 88 -5.17 -8.29 -6.87
CA ARG A 88 -5.23 -6.94 -7.44
C ARG A 88 -3.86 -6.32 -7.55
N TRP A 89 -3.66 -5.52 -8.58
CA TRP A 89 -2.56 -4.57 -8.58
C TRP A 89 -2.99 -3.31 -7.84
N LEU A 90 -2.23 -2.94 -6.81
CA LEU A 90 -2.50 -1.77 -6.01
C LEU A 90 -1.34 -0.79 -6.14
N ARG A 91 -1.65 0.49 -6.38
CA ARG A 91 -0.76 1.60 -6.08
C ARG A 91 -1.04 2.05 -4.67
N ILE A 92 -0.01 2.11 -3.84
CA ILE A 92 -0.07 2.50 -2.44
C ILE A 92 0.84 3.69 -2.24
N THR A 93 0.28 4.76 -1.70
CA THR A 93 1.04 5.94 -1.27
C THR A 93 0.93 6.06 0.24
N ALA A 94 2.05 6.29 0.92
CA ALA A 94 2.08 6.54 2.36
C ALA A 94 2.78 7.87 2.65
N ASP A 95 2.19 8.65 3.56
CA ASP A 95 2.70 9.97 3.96
C ASP A 95 2.68 10.13 5.48
N VAL A 96 3.72 10.72 6.05
CA VAL A 96 3.69 11.14 7.46
C VAL A 96 2.71 12.30 7.64
N VAL A 97 1.90 12.21 8.68
CA VAL A 97 0.96 13.26 9.06
C VAL A 97 1.53 14.01 10.26
N ARG A 98 1.59 15.34 10.13
CA ARG A 98 2.04 16.25 11.18
C ARG A 98 0.91 17.19 11.59
N ASP A 99 0.87 17.57 12.87
CA ASP A 99 -0.03 18.62 13.35
C ASP A 99 0.43 20.01 12.87
N SER A 100 -0.36 21.05 13.21
CA SER A 100 -0.05 22.44 12.84
C SER A 100 1.24 22.99 13.47
N GLN A 101 1.82 22.29 14.45
CA GLN A 101 3.08 22.64 15.08
C GLN A 101 4.26 21.84 14.50
N GLY A 102 4.01 20.94 13.54
CA GLY A 102 5.01 20.09 12.91
C GLY A 102 5.29 18.79 13.67
N ASN A 103 4.58 18.51 14.77
CA ASN A 103 4.75 17.26 15.50
C ASN A 103 4.20 16.10 14.67
N LEU A 104 4.96 15.01 14.57
CA LEU A 104 4.48 13.77 13.96
C LEU A 104 3.27 13.25 14.75
N VAL A 105 2.15 12.99 14.09
CA VAL A 105 0.92 12.46 14.70
C VAL A 105 0.50 11.10 14.16
N GLY A 106 1.00 10.72 12.98
CA GLY A 106 0.65 9.45 12.36
C GLY A 106 1.18 9.32 10.94
N ALA A 107 0.68 8.33 10.22
CA ALA A 107 0.87 8.19 8.78
C ALA A 107 -0.47 7.85 8.10
N MET A 108 -0.67 8.45 6.94
CA MET A 108 -1.79 8.15 6.05
C MET A 108 -1.29 7.18 4.98
N GLU A 109 -2.13 6.23 4.63
CA GLU A 109 -1.94 5.37 3.46
C GLU A 109 -3.16 5.53 2.57
N THR A 110 -2.92 5.65 1.27
CA THR A 110 -3.93 5.66 0.22
C THR A 110 -3.72 4.45 -0.67
N ILE A 111 -4.81 3.79 -1.06
CA ILE A 111 -4.79 2.61 -1.91
C ILE A 111 -5.60 2.90 -3.17
N GLU A 112 -5.01 2.67 -4.32
CA GLU A 112 -5.66 2.74 -5.63
C GLU A 112 -5.58 1.37 -6.32
N ASP A 113 -6.72 0.84 -6.75
CA ASP A 113 -6.78 -0.36 -7.60
C ASP A 113 -6.40 0.02 -9.04
N VAL A 114 -5.21 -0.42 -9.46
CA VAL A 114 -4.65 -0.16 -10.80
C VAL A 114 -4.62 -1.44 -11.65
N THR A 115 -5.41 -2.45 -11.29
CA THR A 115 -5.46 -3.75 -11.99
C THR A 115 -5.72 -3.59 -13.49
N ASP A 116 -6.74 -2.83 -13.88
CA ASP A 116 -7.06 -2.57 -15.28
C ASP A 116 -5.91 -1.90 -16.06
N VAL A 117 -5.14 -1.03 -15.38
CA VAL A 117 -3.99 -0.34 -15.99
C VAL A 117 -2.86 -1.34 -16.23
N LYS A 118 -2.50 -2.12 -15.20
CA LYS A 118 -1.44 -3.12 -15.28
C LYS A 118 -1.76 -4.24 -16.27
N GLU A 119 -2.99 -4.73 -16.31
CA GLU A 119 -3.41 -5.76 -17.29
C GLU A 119 -3.28 -5.28 -18.74
N ARG A 120 -3.61 -4.01 -19.02
CA ARG A 120 -3.40 -3.40 -20.34
C ARG A 120 -1.92 -3.26 -20.68
N GLU A 121 -1.08 -2.88 -19.73
CA GLU A 121 0.38 -2.81 -19.92
C GLU A 121 0.97 -4.18 -20.29
N PHE A 122 0.57 -5.24 -19.58
CA PHE A 122 1.04 -6.61 -19.89
C PHE A 122 0.54 -7.11 -21.25
N THR A 123 -0.70 -6.77 -21.61
CA THR A 123 -1.26 -7.13 -22.92
C THR A 123 -0.62 -6.34 -24.07
N HIS A 124 -0.07 -5.16 -23.78
CA HIS A 124 0.59 -4.28 -24.75
C HIS A 124 2.12 -4.35 -24.69
N ASP A 125 2.75 -5.31 -23.99
CA ASP A 125 4.20 -5.47 -24.04
C ASP A 125 4.61 -6.07 -25.40
N PRO A 126 5.24 -5.30 -26.32
CA PRO A 126 5.66 -5.81 -27.63
C PRO A 126 6.73 -6.91 -27.56
N ARG A 127 7.28 -7.21 -26.37
CA ARG A 127 8.22 -8.32 -26.15
C ARG A 127 7.52 -9.67 -25.92
N SER A 128 6.20 -9.69 -25.73
CA SER A 128 5.42 -10.92 -25.52
C SER A 128 4.96 -11.58 -26.83
N ASP A 129 5.05 -10.88 -27.97
CA ASP A 129 4.81 -11.45 -29.31
C ASP A 129 6.12 -11.97 -29.92
N GLY A 130 6.55 -13.13 -29.43
CA GLY A 130 7.88 -13.67 -29.74
C GLY A 130 7.98 -15.19 -29.67
N SER A 131 6.98 -15.94 -30.12
CA SER A 131 7.19 -17.33 -30.56
C SER A 131 6.03 -17.84 -31.41
N ARG A 132 6.08 -17.55 -32.71
CA ARG A 132 5.59 -18.43 -33.77
C ARG A 132 6.30 -18.05 -35.07
N ALA A 133 7.36 -18.79 -35.37
CA ALA A 133 7.88 -18.90 -36.72
C ALA A 133 8.19 -20.38 -36.93
N ASP A 134 7.43 -20.97 -37.86
CA ASP A 134 7.63 -22.30 -38.44
C ASP A 134 8.93 -22.38 -39.26
#